data_AF-A0A2R6EWQ1-F1
#
_entry.id   AF-A0A2R6EWQ1-F1
#
_cell.length_a   1.000
_cell.length_b   1.000
_cell.length_c   1.000
_cell.angle_alpha   90.00
_cell.angle_beta   90.00
_cell.angle_gamma   90.00
#
_symmetry.space_group_name_H-M   'P 1'
#
loop_
_entity.id
_entity.type
_entity.pdbx_description
1 polymer ?
#
loop_
_entity_poly.entity_id
_entity_poly.type
_entity_poly.pdbx_seq_one_letter_code
_entity_poly.pdbx_strand_id
1 'polypeptide(L)'
;MEWVPVLQWSIVLALLTALGAPIAAAVFRPLPRRGAAFSLPVALVVLAVVTFWLGQVTYGRHTVVAGVLVVAACAGVALYYGAEPDWRAVAAGGGVFLLGFAFYLLYSAFNAAITPAGGEQFLHYGLSNALTDAGALPPEDFWWAGEPIRYYYGTQLQVASLSLLSGVELRYGYFLALSTFYGVLFVTAYGLVGSVLAARDRSYTARRDSVQCQDSPSAVSWPEQRDSGRHGVTESRLAVYHLGGAFGALFVALA
;
A
#
# COMPACT_ATOMS: atom_id res chain seq x y z
N MET A 1 -17.72 14.57 18.80
CA MET A 1 -16.86 14.06 17.71
C MET A 1 -15.73 15.05 17.54
N GLU A 2 -14.52 14.68 17.93
CA GLU A 2 -13.32 15.49 17.73
C GLU A 2 -12.92 15.37 16.25
N TRP A 3 -13.27 16.36 15.43
CA TRP A 3 -13.01 16.33 13.99
C TRP A 3 -11.55 16.66 13.64
N VAL A 4 -10.84 17.34 14.54
CA VAL A 4 -9.44 17.75 14.33
C VAL A 4 -8.51 16.53 14.21
N PRO A 5 -8.53 15.53 15.12
CA PRO A 5 -7.77 14.30 14.96
C PRO A 5 -8.05 13.55 13.66
N VAL A 6 -9.33 13.48 13.26
CA VAL A 6 -9.74 12.81 12.02
C VAL A 6 -9.12 13.50 10.80
N LEU A 7 -9.15 14.84 10.77
CA LEU A 7 -8.57 15.62 9.69
C LEU A 7 -7.04 15.49 9.63
N GLN A 8 -6.35 15.64 10.77
CA GLN A 8 -4.89 15.49 10.86
C GLN A 8 -4.44 14.12 10.37
N TRP A 9 -5.10 13.06 10.82
CA TRP A 9 -4.83 11.70 10.41
C TRP A 9 -5.07 11.49 8.91
N SER A 10 -6.20 11.98 8.40
CA SER A 10 -6.57 11.84 6.99
C SER A 10 -5.57 12.54 6.07
N ILE A 11 -5.03 13.70 6.47
CA ILE A 11 -3.97 14.39 5.72
C ILE A 11 -2.71 13.53 5.65
N VAL A 12 -2.28 12.95 6.77
CA VAL A 12 -1.11 12.05 6.79
C VAL A 12 -1.31 10.86 5.85
N LEU A 13 -2.47 10.21 5.90
CA LEU A 13 -2.79 9.09 5.00
C LEU A 13 -2.82 9.52 3.54
N ALA A 14 -3.37 10.70 3.22
CA ALA A 14 -3.40 11.22 1.86
C ALA A 14 -1.98 11.50 1.33
N LEU A 15 -1.10 12.07 2.15
CA LEU A 15 0.31 12.29 1.81
C LEU A 15 1.05 10.97 1.59
N LEU A 16 0.88 9.99 2.48
CA LEU A 16 1.46 8.66 2.31
C LEU A 16 0.92 7.96 1.06
N THR A 17 -0.36 8.13 0.73
CA THR A 17 -0.96 7.62 -0.51
C THR A 17 -0.32 8.27 -1.74
N ALA A 18 -0.11 9.59 -1.72
CA ALA A 18 0.53 10.30 -2.82
C ALA A 18 1.98 9.87 -3.03
N LEU A 19 2.76 9.69 -1.95
CA LEU A 19 4.12 9.16 -2.03
C LEU A 19 4.15 7.69 -2.46
N GLY A 20 3.18 6.89 -2.03
CA GLY A 20 3.07 5.49 -2.38
C GLY A 20 2.65 5.24 -3.83
N ALA A 21 1.97 6.18 -4.47
CA ALA A 21 1.44 6.01 -5.83
C ALA A 21 2.54 5.78 -6.90
N PRO A 22 3.65 6.55 -6.95
CA PRO A 22 4.81 6.22 -7.78
C PRO A 22 5.40 4.84 -7.51
N ILE A 23 5.52 4.46 -6.24
CA ILE A 23 6.10 3.15 -5.85
C ILE A 23 5.19 2.03 -6.34
N ALA A 24 3.88 2.15 -6.14
CA ALA A 24 2.89 1.20 -6.63
C ALA A 24 2.91 1.10 -8.17
N ALA A 25 3.02 2.24 -8.87
CA ALA A 25 3.10 2.28 -10.33
C ALA A 25 4.36 1.60 -10.89
N ALA A 26 5.48 1.64 -10.15
CA ALA A 26 6.69 0.92 -10.50
C ALA A 26 6.59 -0.58 -10.21
N VAL A 27 6.22 -0.96 -8.98
CA VAL A 27 6.20 -2.35 -8.50
C VAL A 27 5.09 -3.16 -9.17
N PHE A 28 3.92 -2.57 -9.34
CA PHE A 28 2.74 -3.22 -9.89
C PHE A 28 2.44 -2.76 -11.33
N ARG A 29 3.48 -2.39 -12.08
CA ARG A 29 3.37 -2.00 -13.50
C ARG A 29 2.56 -2.99 -14.35
N PRO A 30 2.65 -4.33 -14.17
CA PRO A 30 1.86 -5.27 -14.95
C PRO A 30 0.36 -5.27 -14.61
N LEU A 31 -0.03 -4.74 -13.45
CA LEU A 31 -1.44 -4.70 -13.03
C LEU A 31 -2.18 -3.57 -13.74
N PRO A 32 -3.49 -3.74 -14.01
CA PRO A 32 -4.35 -2.66 -14.49
C PRO A 32 -4.24 -1.42 -13.61
N ARG A 33 -4.39 -0.25 -14.22
CA ARG A 33 -4.31 1.05 -13.52
C ARG A 33 -2.99 1.23 -12.74
N ARG A 34 -1.92 0.52 -13.16
CA ARG A 34 -0.58 0.55 -12.58
C ARG A 34 -0.59 0.32 -11.06
N GLY A 35 -1.47 -0.56 -10.59
CA GLY A 35 -1.59 -0.90 -9.17
C GLY A 35 -1.98 0.25 -8.24
N ALA A 36 -2.67 1.29 -8.72
CA ALA A 36 -3.06 2.46 -7.93
C ALA A 36 -3.76 2.15 -6.59
N ALA A 37 -4.53 1.07 -6.52
CA ALA A 37 -5.18 0.62 -5.28
C ALA A 37 -4.19 0.26 -4.15
N PHE A 38 -2.94 -0.06 -4.49
CA PHE A 38 -1.88 -0.44 -3.56
C PHE A 38 -0.99 0.74 -3.14
N SER A 39 -1.33 1.98 -3.51
CA SER A 39 -0.54 3.18 -3.19
C SER A 39 -0.30 3.35 -1.70
N LEU A 40 -1.37 3.44 -0.89
CA LEU A 40 -1.24 3.53 0.57
C LEU A 40 -0.63 2.26 1.20
N PRO A 41 -1.07 1.03 0.85
CA PRO A 41 -0.46 -0.20 1.36
C PRO A 41 1.07 -0.26 1.21
N VAL A 42 1.60 0.05 0.02
CA VAL A 42 3.05 0.02 -0.22
C VAL A 42 3.78 1.06 0.63
N ALA A 43 3.24 2.28 0.74
CA ALA A 43 3.83 3.30 1.60
C ALA A 43 3.86 2.86 3.07
N LEU A 44 2.78 2.25 3.57
CA LEU A 44 2.71 1.75 4.95
C LEU A 44 3.69 0.59 5.20
N VAL A 45 3.84 -0.33 4.25
CA VAL A 45 4.81 -1.44 4.37
C VAL A 45 6.23 -0.89 4.46
N VAL A 46 6.63 -0.01 3.53
CA VAL A 46 7.98 0.60 3.55
C VAL A 46 8.20 1.37 4.84
N LEU A 47 7.23 2.19 5.25
CA LEU A 47 7.29 2.95 6.50
C LEU A 47 7.44 2.04 7.72
N ALA A 48 6.62 0.99 7.83
CA ALA A 48 6.64 0.07 8.96
C ALA A 48 7.97 -0.70 9.03
N VAL A 49 8.46 -1.21 7.91
CA VAL A 49 9.72 -1.96 7.84
C VAL A 49 10.89 -1.07 8.23
N VAL A 50 11.02 0.12 7.63
CA VAL A 50 12.13 1.04 7.95
C VAL A 50 12.06 1.48 9.40
N THR A 51 10.87 1.82 9.90
CA THR A 51 10.70 2.24 11.30
C THR A 51 11.04 1.11 12.27
N PHE A 52 10.68 -0.14 11.94
CA PHE A 52 11.02 -1.31 12.75
C PHE A 52 12.55 -1.53 12.83
N TRP A 53 13.24 -1.45 11.70
CA TRP A 53 14.70 -1.66 11.66
C TRP A 53 15.47 -0.55 12.35
N LEU A 54 15.15 0.72 12.09
CA LEU A 54 15.75 1.85 12.81
C LEU A 54 15.39 1.79 14.31
N GLY A 55 14.16 1.38 14.60
CA GLY A 55 13.61 1.16 15.93
C GLY A 55 14.45 0.26 16.82
N GLN A 56 15.17 -0.73 16.26
CA GLN A 56 16.06 -1.62 17.03
C GLN A 56 17.19 -0.88 17.75
N VAL A 57 17.55 0.32 17.27
CA VAL A 57 18.62 1.15 17.86
C VAL A 57 18.04 2.36 18.59
N THR A 58 17.05 3.01 17.98
CA THR A 58 16.35 4.16 18.56
C THR A 58 14.95 4.21 18.00
N TYR A 59 13.96 4.57 18.81
CA TYR A 59 12.58 4.69 18.38
C TYR A 59 11.97 6.01 18.84
N GLY A 60 11.13 6.60 18.00
CA GLY A 60 10.44 7.85 18.29
C GLY A 60 10.01 8.56 17.02
N ARG A 61 9.64 9.84 17.14
CA ARG A 61 9.19 10.63 15.99
C ARG A 61 10.25 10.74 14.88
N HIS A 62 11.53 10.81 15.25
CA HIS A 62 12.65 10.88 14.31
C HIS A 62 12.77 9.64 13.42
N THR A 63 12.53 8.44 13.96
CA THR A 63 12.59 7.21 13.16
C THR A 63 11.42 7.09 12.20
N VAL A 64 10.22 7.49 12.64
CA VAL A 64 9.05 7.52 11.76
C VAL A 64 9.25 8.52 10.62
N VAL A 65 9.78 9.72 10.92
CA VAL A 65 10.12 10.72 9.89
C VAL A 65 11.19 10.18 8.92
N ALA A 66 12.23 9.51 9.43
CA ALA A 66 13.22 8.84 8.57
C ALA A 66 12.56 7.78 7.66
N GLY A 67 11.59 7.02 8.18
CA GLY A 67 10.77 6.11 7.38
C GLY A 67 10.00 6.82 6.27
N VAL A 68 9.36 7.97 6.55
CA VAL A 68 8.69 8.79 5.53
C VAL A 68 9.67 9.31 4.48
N LEU A 69 10.88 9.72 4.88
CA LEU A 69 11.93 10.14 3.95
C LEU A 69 12.36 9.00 3.01
N VAL A 70 12.43 7.77 3.52
CA VAL A 70 12.70 6.59 2.68
C VAL A 70 11.54 6.32 1.72
N VAL A 71 10.29 6.43 2.16
CA VAL A 71 9.12 6.34 1.25
C VAL A 71 9.22 7.40 0.16
N ALA A 72 9.55 8.66 0.50
CA ALA A 72 9.72 9.74 -0.46
C ALA A 72 10.90 9.49 -1.43
N ALA A 73 12.02 8.95 -0.93
CA ALA A 73 13.16 8.57 -1.76
C ALA A 73 12.79 7.46 -2.76
N CYS A 74 12.09 6.41 -2.30
CA CYS A 74 11.57 5.35 -3.17
C CYS A 74 10.61 5.90 -4.23
N ALA A 75 9.75 6.85 -3.85
CA ALA A 75 8.85 7.53 -4.79
C ALA A 75 9.62 8.33 -5.85
N GLY A 76 10.64 9.10 -5.43
CA GLY A 76 11.50 9.85 -6.32
C GLY A 76 12.28 8.96 -7.29
N VAL A 77 12.82 7.84 -6.81
CA VAL A 77 13.47 6.82 -7.63
C VAL A 77 12.51 6.21 -8.64
N ALA A 78 11.28 5.87 -8.22
CA ALA A 78 10.26 5.35 -9.12
C ALA A 78 9.92 6.34 -10.24
N LEU A 79 9.73 7.63 -9.91
CA LEU A 79 9.49 8.70 -10.88
C LEU A 79 10.68 8.89 -11.82
N TYR A 80 11.91 8.87 -11.30
CA TYR A 80 13.14 8.99 -12.10
C TYR A 80 13.26 7.88 -13.15
N TYR A 81 12.85 6.65 -12.80
CA TYR A 81 12.82 5.51 -13.73
C TYR A 81 11.54 5.43 -14.57
N GLY A 82 10.73 6.49 -14.62
CA GLY A 82 9.59 6.61 -15.53
C GLY A 82 8.29 5.97 -15.02
N ALA A 83 8.13 5.79 -13.71
CA ALA A 83 6.82 5.45 -13.16
C ALA A 83 5.85 6.62 -13.37
N GLU A 84 4.71 6.38 -14.01
CA GLU A 84 3.66 7.40 -14.14
C GLU A 84 2.39 6.88 -13.44
N PRO A 85 2.06 7.36 -12.23
CA PRO A 85 0.86 6.94 -11.53
C PRO A 85 -0.42 7.31 -12.27
N ASP A 86 -1.41 6.41 -12.26
CA ASP A 86 -2.77 6.77 -12.67
C ASP A 86 -3.47 7.50 -11.52
N TRP A 87 -3.28 8.82 -11.44
CA TRP A 87 -3.85 9.65 -10.38
C TRP A 87 -5.39 9.60 -10.31
N ARG A 88 -6.06 9.35 -11.44
CA ARG A 88 -7.52 9.16 -11.46
C ARG A 88 -7.89 7.84 -10.77
N ALA A 89 -7.12 6.78 -11.00
CA ALA A 89 -7.28 5.52 -10.27
C ALA A 89 -7.01 5.66 -8.78
N VAL A 90 -5.95 6.39 -8.41
CA VAL A 90 -5.60 6.62 -7.00
C VAL A 90 -6.73 7.36 -6.30
N ALA A 91 -7.28 8.41 -6.91
CA ALA A 91 -8.42 9.14 -6.37
C ALA A 91 -9.69 8.27 -6.26
N ALA A 92 -10.00 7.47 -7.28
CA ALA A 92 -11.13 6.53 -7.23
C ALA A 92 -10.96 5.47 -6.13
N GLY A 93 -9.76 4.91 -6.00
CA GLY A 93 -9.39 4.01 -4.91
C GLY A 93 -9.48 4.68 -3.54
N GLY A 94 -9.16 5.97 -3.45
CA GLY A 94 -9.38 6.81 -2.27
C GLY A 94 -10.84 6.81 -1.81
N GLY A 95 -11.80 6.85 -2.74
CA GLY A 95 -13.23 6.71 -2.42
C GLY A 95 -13.57 5.35 -1.78
N VAL A 96 -13.01 4.26 -2.31
CA VAL A 96 -13.20 2.92 -1.75
C VAL A 96 -12.52 2.77 -0.38
N PHE A 97 -11.32 3.34 -0.23
CA PHE A 97 -10.64 3.42 1.05
C PHE A 97 -11.50 4.16 2.08
N LEU A 98 -12.02 5.33 1.72
CA LEU A 98 -12.86 6.15 2.60
C LEU A 98 -14.14 5.41 3.02
N LEU A 99 -14.71 4.57 2.15
CA LEU A 99 -15.85 3.73 2.52
C LEU A 99 -15.50 2.74 3.66
N GLY A 100 -14.39 2.00 3.52
CA GLY A 100 -13.94 1.07 4.56
C GLY A 100 -13.51 1.81 5.84
N PHE A 101 -12.82 2.94 5.70
CA PHE A 101 -12.40 3.79 6.81
C PHE A 101 -13.60 4.34 7.58
N ALA A 102 -14.58 4.92 6.88
CA ALA A 102 -15.78 5.48 7.47
C ALA A 102 -16.65 4.39 8.12
N PHE A 103 -16.74 3.20 7.51
CA PHE A 103 -17.47 2.07 8.09
C PHE A 103 -16.98 1.75 9.50
N TYR A 104 -15.67 1.54 9.68
CA TYR A 104 -15.12 1.25 11.00
C TYR A 104 -15.10 2.49 11.91
N LEU A 105 -14.82 3.68 11.37
CA LEU A 105 -14.83 4.91 12.16
C LEU A 105 -16.20 5.14 12.79
N LEU A 106 -17.29 5.00 12.02
CA LEU A 106 -18.66 5.11 12.52
C LEU A 106 -18.96 4.04 13.57
N TYR A 107 -18.57 2.78 13.32
CA TYR A 107 -18.72 1.71 14.30
C TYR A 107 -18.01 2.08 15.62
N SER A 108 -16.76 2.52 15.55
CA SER A 108 -15.97 2.91 16.73
C SER A 108 -16.54 4.13 17.43
N ALA A 109 -17.17 5.08 16.72
CA ALA A 109 -17.77 6.26 17.34
C ALA A 109 -18.90 5.92 18.34
N PHE A 110 -19.56 4.78 18.17
CA PHE A 110 -20.60 4.28 19.08
C PHE A 110 -20.12 3.20 20.06
N ASN A 111 -18.93 2.62 19.83
CA ASN A 111 -18.42 1.49 20.60
C ASN A 111 -16.94 1.62 20.97
N ALA A 112 -16.46 2.86 21.19
CA ALA A 112 -15.09 3.15 21.58
C ALA A 112 -14.89 2.84 23.07
N ALA A 113 -14.87 1.56 23.43
CA ALA A 113 -14.47 1.09 24.74
C ALA A 113 -13.28 0.14 24.60
N ILE A 114 -12.22 0.41 25.35
CA ILE A 114 -11.09 -0.51 25.51
C ILE A 114 -11.37 -1.27 26.79
N THR A 115 -11.84 -2.51 26.66
CA THR A 115 -12.28 -3.30 27.80
C THR A 115 -11.30 -4.45 28.06
N PRO A 116 -11.15 -4.90 29.32
CA PRO A 116 -10.39 -6.10 29.62
C PRO A 116 -11.13 -7.38 29.20
N ALA A 117 -12.38 -7.29 28.72
CA ALA A 117 -13.16 -8.43 28.27
C ALA A 117 -12.46 -9.11 27.09
N GLY A 118 -12.06 -10.37 27.27
CA GLY A 118 -11.28 -11.13 26.28
C GLY A 118 -9.80 -10.76 26.22
N GLY A 119 -9.32 -9.75 26.96
CA GLY A 119 -7.90 -9.38 27.09
C GLY A 119 -7.23 -8.75 25.86
N GLU A 120 -7.61 -9.15 24.64
CA GLU A 120 -6.94 -8.79 23.39
C GLU A 120 -6.94 -7.29 23.10
N GLN A 121 -8.08 -6.60 23.32
CA GLN A 121 -8.14 -5.15 23.11
C GLN A 121 -7.23 -4.38 24.07
N PHE A 122 -7.17 -4.83 25.32
CA PHE A 122 -6.31 -4.24 26.34
C PHE A 122 -4.83 -4.49 26.00
N LEU A 123 -4.49 -5.70 25.57
CA LEU A 123 -3.14 -6.07 25.10
C LEU A 123 -2.69 -5.18 23.93
N HIS A 124 -3.53 -5.02 22.90
CA HIS A 124 -3.19 -4.23 21.72
C HIS A 124 -3.02 -2.74 22.02
N TYR A 125 -3.89 -2.17 22.85
CA TYR A 125 -3.75 -0.78 23.27
C TYR A 125 -2.54 -0.58 24.20
N GLY A 126 -2.36 -1.45 25.19
CA GLY A 126 -1.23 -1.41 26.11
C GLY A 126 0.11 -1.49 25.39
N LEU A 127 0.23 -2.38 24.40
CA LEU A 127 1.42 -2.49 23.56
C LEU A 127 1.64 -1.26 22.67
N SER A 128 0.57 -0.69 22.11
CA SER A 128 0.67 0.57 21.35
C SER A 128 1.13 1.74 22.23
N ASN A 129 0.69 1.76 23.50
CA ASN A 129 1.06 2.77 24.48
C ASN A 129 2.51 2.62 24.94
N ALA A 130 2.94 1.38 25.23
CA ALA A 130 4.33 1.09 25.54
C ALA A 130 5.27 1.49 24.40
N LEU A 131 4.82 1.29 23.15
CA LEU A 131 5.58 1.71 21.96
C LEU A 131 5.70 3.23 21.87
N THR A 132 4.65 4.01 22.12
CA THR A 132 4.74 5.49 22.03
C THR A 132 5.73 6.09 23.01
N ASP A 133 5.97 5.42 24.15
CA ASP A 133 6.90 5.85 25.19
C ASP A 133 8.29 5.18 25.07
N ALA A 134 8.46 4.24 24.14
CA ALA A 134 9.70 3.48 23.99
C ALA A 134 10.82 4.32 23.38
N GLY A 135 12.02 4.25 23.98
CA GLY A 135 13.25 4.85 23.42
C GLY A 135 13.93 3.99 22.34
N ALA A 136 13.66 2.69 22.33
CA ALA A 136 14.13 1.70 21.36
C ALA A 136 13.19 0.47 21.37
N LEU A 137 13.29 -0.37 20.35
CA LEU A 137 12.54 -1.62 20.19
C LEU A 137 13.40 -2.82 20.60
N PRO A 138 12.81 -3.88 21.21
CA PRO A 138 11.42 -3.98 21.66
C PRO A 138 11.11 -3.06 22.86
N PRO A 139 9.84 -2.63 23.03
CA PRO A 139 9.43 -1.82 24.16
C PRO A 139 9.51 -2.61 25.48
N GLU A 140 9.53 -1.90 26.61
CA GLU A 140 9.37 -2.51 27.93
C GLU A 140 8.01 -3.22 28.04
N ASP A 141 7.97 -4.33 28.77
CA ASP A 141 6.74 -5.03 29.05
C ASP A 141 5.80 -4.19 29.94
N PHE A 142 4.66 -3.80 29.36
CA PHE A 142 3.64 -3.00 30.04
C PHE A 142 2.88 -3.76 31.14
N TRP A 143 3.13 -5.06 31.31
CA TRP A 143 2.71 -5.84 32.48
C TRP A 143 3.67 -5.71 33.67
N TRP A 144 4.62 -4.77 33.62
CA TRP A 144 5.63 -4.53 34.67
C TRP A 144 6.51 -5.75 34.97
N ALA A 145 6.88 -6.50 33.93
CA ALA A 145 7.82 -7.62 34.07
C ALA A 145 9.28 -7.17 34.28
N GLY A 146 9.59 -5.89 34.06
CA GLY A 146 10.94 -5.32 34.16
C GLY A 146 11.88 -5.74 33.02
N GLU A 147 11.34 -6.39 31.99
CA GLU A 147 12.06 -6.90 30.83
C GLU A 147 11.35 -6.44 29.55
N PRO A 148 12.04 -6.41 28.38
CA PRO A 148 11.39 -6.08 27.12
C PRO A 148 10.41 -7.16 26.66
N ILE A 149 9.25 -6.76 26.15
CA ILE A 149 8.24 -7.70 25.66
C ILE A 149 8.60 -8.21 24.26
N ARG A 150 8.79 -9.53 24.13
CA ARG A 150 9.01 -10.20 22.84
C ARG A 150 7.69 -10.69 22.26
N TYR A 151 7.01 -9.82 21.53
CA TYR A 151 5.71 -10.10 20.91
C TYR A 151 5.69 -9.68 19.43
N TYR A 152 4.73 -10.18 18.66
CA TYR A 152 4.50 -9.73 17.28
C TYR A 152 3.72 -8.41 17.27
N TYR A 153 4.41 -7.29 17.50
CA TYR A 153 3.77 -5.97 17.65
C TYR A 153 3.70 -5.13 16.38
N GLY A 154 3.84 -5.72 15.19
CA GLY A 154 3.96 -4.98 13.93
C GLY A 154 2.77 -4.08 13.60
N THR A 155 1.55 -4.48 13.98
CA THR A 155 0.34 -3.65 13.81
C THR A 155 0.33 -2.51 14.81
N GLN A 156 0.68 -2.77 16.07
CA GLN A 156 0.76 -1.79 17.15
C GLN A 156 1.87 -0.77 16.89
N LEU A 157 2.97 -1.18 16.27
CA LEU A 157 4.03 -0.30 15.79
C LEU A 157 3.49 0.69 14.75
N GLN A 158 2.66 0.23 13.81
CA GLN A 158 2.03 1.11 12.83
C GLN A 158 1.04 2.08 13.49
N VAL A 159 0.27 1.64 14.49
CA VAL A 159 -0.62 2.51 15.28
C VAL A 159 0.20 3.62 15.95
N ALA A 160 1.22 3.25 16.72
CA ALA A 160 2.09 4.19 17.41
C ALA A 160 2.81 5.14 16.43
N SER A 161 3.34 4.61 15.33
CA SER A 161 4.05 5.39 14.31
C SER A 161 3.13 6.43 13.65
N LEU A 162 1.91 6.05 13.26
CA LEU A 162 0.96 6.98 12.64
C LEU A 162 0.47 8.04 13.65
N SER A 163 0.31 7.68 14.92
CA SER A 163 0.05 8.65 16.01
C SER A 163 1.20 9.65 16.17
N LEU A 164 2.44 9.18 16.25
CA LEU A 164 3.63 10.04 16.34
C LEU A 164 3.80 10.95 15.11
N LEU A 165 3.49 10.44 13.92
CA LEU A 165 3.58 11.18 12.66
C LEU A 165 2.52 12.27 12.56
N SER A 166 1.27 11.94 12.89
CA SER A 166 0.13 12.86 12.82
C SER A 166 0.04 13.84 14.00
N GLY A 167 0.71 13.52 15.11
CA GLY A 167 0.56 14.26 16.37
C GLY A 167 -0.78 14.00 17.07
N VAL A 168 -1.52 12.98 16.63
CA VAL A 168 -2.79 12.59 17.22
C VAL A 168 -2.54 11.71 18.44
N GLU A 169 -3.11 12.11 19.59
CA GLU A 169 -3.05 11.33 20.83
C GLU A 169 -3.49 9.88 20.61
N LEU A 170 -2.78 8.94 21.24
CA LEU A 170 -2.96 7.51 20.99
C LEU A 170 -4.39 7.03 21.24
N ARG A 171 -5.12 7.60 22.20
CA ARG A 171 -6.53 7.25 22.46
C ARG A 171 -7.44 7.44 21.24
N TYR A 172 -7.14 8.40 20.37
CA TYR A 172 -7.84 8.59 19.09
C TYR A 172 -7.14 7.81 17.98
N GLY A 173 -5.81 7.86 17.95
CA GLY A 173 -4.99 7.21 16.93
C GLY A 173 -5.20 5.70 16.85
N TYR A 174 -5.48 5.04 17.98
CA TYR A 174 -5.80 3.61 18.03
C TYR A 174 -7.02 3.25 17.17
N PHE A 175 -8.14 3.97 17.34
CA PHE A 175 -9.36 3.74 16.55
C PHE A 175 -9.21 4.22 15.10
N LEU A 176 -8.50 5.34 14.88
CA LEU A 176 -8.22 5.82 13.52
C LEU A 176 -7.31 4.86 12.73
N ALA A 177 -6.36 4.20 13.39
CA ALA A 177 -5.53 3.17 12.79
C ALA A 177 -6.35 1.93 12.44
N LEU A 178 -7.25 1.48 13.32
CA LEU A 178 -8.19 0.41 13.00
C LEU A 178 -9.07 0.77 11.79
N SER A 179 -9.61 2.00 11.74
CA SER A 179 -10.29 2.52 10.55
C SER A 179 -9.39 2.51 9.32
N THR A 180 -8.12 2.86 9.46
CA THR A 180 -7.13 2.82 8.36
C THR A 180 -6.96 1.40 7.84
N PHE A 181 -6.85 0.39 8.71
CA PHE A 181 -6.73 -1.01 8.30
C PHE A 181 -7.97 -1.51 7.57
N TYR A 182 -9.17 -1.11 7.99
CA TYR A 182 -10.41 -1.41 7.25
C TYR A 182 -10.46 -0.70 5.89
N GLY A 183 -10.04 0.56 5.81
CA GLY A 183 -9.92 1.27 4.54
C GLY A 183 -8.92 0.59 3.60
N VAL A 184 -7.76 0.19 4.11
CA VAL A 184 -6.73 -0.57 3.38
C VAL A 184 -7.28 -1.91 2.90
N LEU A 185 -8.01 -2.65 3.74
CA LEU A 185 -8.66 -3.91 3.37
C LEU A 185 -9.60 -3.70 2.17
N PHE A 186 -10.47 -2.70 2.23
CA PHE A 186 -11.45 -2.41 1.18
C PHE A 186 -10.79 -2.05 -0.15
N VAL A 187 -9.85 -1.09 -0.13
CA VAL A 187 -9.19 -0.64 -1.37
C VAL A 187 -8.30 -1.73 -1.97
N THR A 188 -7.65 -2.53 -1.13
CA THR A 188 -6.79 -3.64 -1.58
C THR A 188 -7.63 -4.76 -2.18
N ALA A 189 -8.75 -5.13 -1.56
CA ALA A 189 -9.68 -6.12 -2.12
C ALA A 189 -10.27 -5.64 -3.46
N TYR A 190 -10.67 -4.37 -3.55
CA TYR A 190 -11.12 -3.74 -4.80
C TYR A 190 -10.04 -3.79 -5.89
N GLY A 191 -8.80 -3.43 -5.56
CA GLY A 191 -7.64 -3.48 -6.46
C GLY A 191 -7.32 -4.89 -6.96
N LEU A 192 -7.27 -5.84 -6.04
CA LEU A 192 -6.93 -7.23 -6.34
C LEU A 192 -8.00 -7.91 -7.19
N VAL A 193 -9.26 -7.87 -6.74
CA VAL A 193 -10.38 -8.47 -7.47
C VAL A 193 -10.55 -7.79 -8.82
N GLY A 194 -10.42 -6.47 -8.87
CA GLY A 194 -10.41 -5.69 -10.10
C GLY A 194 -9.34 -6.13 -11.09
N SER A 195 -8.12 -6.35 -10.60
CA SER A 195 -7.01 -6.85 -11.42
C SER A 195 -7.29 -8.25 -11.98
N VAL A 196 -7.85 -9.15 -11.16
CA VAL A 196 -8.25 -10.50 -11.59
C VAL A 196 -9.35 -10.44 -12.66
N LEU A 197 -10.35 -9.57 -12.50
CA LEU A 197 -11.43 -9.41 -13.49
C LEU A 197 -10.90 -8.87 -14.82
N ALA A 198 -10.06 -7.82 -14.78
CA ALA A 198 -9.45 -7.26 -15.99
C ALA A 198 -8.56 -8.27 -16.72
N ALA A 199 -7.81 -9.11 -16.01
CA ALA A 199 -7.02 -10.20 -16.60
C ALA A 199 -7.88 -11.27 -17.29
N ARG A 200 -9.19 -11.32 -17.02
CA ARG A 200 -10.17 -12.21 -17.65
C ARG A 200 -11.05 -11.48 -18.68
N ASP A 201 -10.62 -10.31 -19.15
CA ASP A 201 -11.38 -9.43 -20.05
C ASP A 201 -12.76 -9.04 -19.49
N ARG A 202 -12.90 -8.99 -18.16
CA ARG A 202 -14.08 -8.48 -17.44
C ARG A 202 -13.79 -7.10 -16.85
N SER A 203 -14.82 -6.41 -16.36
CA SER A 203 -14.71 -4.98 -16.03
C SER A 203 -13.96 -4.66 -14.73
N TYR A 204 -13.02 -3.72 -14.83
CA TYR A 204 -12.40 -2.93 -13.76
C TYR A 204 -11.67 -1.67 -14.31
N THR A 205 -12.24 -0.69 -14.98
CA THR A 205 -13.55 -0.42 -15.56
C THR A 205 -13.19 -0.04 -17.01
N ALA A 206 -13.74 -0.70 -18.02
CA ALA A 206 -13.11 -0.78 -19.34
C ALA A 206 -12.92 0.58 -20.07
N ARG A 207 -11.71 0.80 -20.60
CA ARG A 207 -11.54 1.22 -22.02
C ARG A 207 -10.39 0.44 -22.66
N ARG A 208 -10.74 -0.52 -23.52
CA ARG A 208 -9.88 -1.00 -24.61
C ARG A 208 -10.00 0.04 -25.72
N ASP A 209 -9.12 1.03 -25.79
CA ASP A 209 -8.94 1.80 -27.02
C ASP A 209 -7.96 1.04 -27.93
N SER A 210 -8.38 -0.10 -28.51
CA SER A 210 -7.75 -0.72 -29.71
C SER A 210 -8.24 -2.15 -29.98
N VAL A 211 -9.54 -2.38 -30.13
CA VAL A 211 -10.02 -3.50 -30.95
C VAL A 211 -11.13 -2.95 -31.85
N GLN A 212 -10.83 -2.86 -33.15
CA GLN A 212 -11.69 -2.43 -34.26
C GLN A 212 -12.12 -0.94 -34.32
N CYS A 213 -11.21 -0.10 -34.79
CA CYS A 213 -11.60 0.95 -35.75
C CYS A 213 -10.50 1.09 -36.82
N GLN A 214 -10.17 -0.04 -37.45
CA GLN A 214 -9.40 -0.13 -38.67
C GLN A 214 -9.83 -1.44 -39.34
N ASP A 215 -10.12 -1.33 -40.65
CA ASP A 215 -10.41 -2.40 -41.60
C ASP A 215 -11.86 -2.90 -41.68
N SER A 216 -12.76 -1.99 -42.08
CA SER A 216 -13.78 -2.34 -43.07
C SER A 216 -13.29 -1.88 -44.44
N PRO A 217 -12.71 -2.74 -45.30
CA PRO A 217 -12.49 -2.38 -46.68
C PRO A 217 -13.85 -2.47 -47.39
N SER A 218 -14.49 -1.32 -47.60
CA SER A 218 -15.51 -1.19 -48.64
C SER A 218 -14.81 -1.22 -50.01
N ALA A 219 -14.46 -2.41 -50.48
CA ALA A 219 -14.24 -2.68 -51.90
C ALA A 219 -14.19 -4.20 -52.10
N VAL A 220 -15.33 -4.76 -52.48
CA VAL A 220 -15.39 -6.06 -53.15
C VAL A 220 -14.61 -5.92 -54.47
N SER A 221 -13.54 -6.69 -54.63
CA SER A 221 -12.97 -7.01 -55.94
C SER A 221 -12.42 -8.43 -55.94
N TRP A 222 -12.61 -9.10 -57.06
CA TRP A 222 -12.64 -10.55 -57.31
C TRP A 222 -11.30 -11.28 -57.11
N PRO A 223 -11.30 -12.63 -56.95
CA PRO A 223 -10.08 -13.40 -56.77
C PRO A 223 -9.41 -13.70 -58.11
N GLU A 224 -8.12 -13.40 -58.19
CA GLU A 224 -7.22 -13.95 -59.21
C GLU A 224 -6.08 -14.72 -58.53
N GLN A 225 -5.65 -15.75 -59.22
CA GLN A 225 -5.18 -17.03 -58.70
C GLN A 225 -3.64 -17.12 -58.68
N ARG A 226 -3.08 -17.75 -57.61
CA ARG A 226 -1.78 -18.50 -57.45
C ARG A 226 -0.55 -18.07 -58.29
N ASP A 227 0.70 -18.11 -57.83
CA ASP A 227 1.37 -18.99 -56.86
C ASP A 227 2.80 -18.46 -56.58
N SER A 228 3.44 -19.09 -55.58
CA SER A 228 4.89 -19.28 -55.38
C SER A 228 5.74 -18.23 -54.66
N GLY A 229 6.39 -18.69 -53.57
CA GLY A 229 7.84 -18.53 -53.46
C GLY A 229 8.43 -17.88 -52.19
N ARG A 230 8.74 -18.75 -51.21
CA ARG A 230 9.97 -18.79 -50.38
C ARG A 230 10.31 -17.69 -49.35
N HIS A 231 10.50 -18.20 -48.13
CA HIS A 231 11.58 -17.99 -47.14
C HIS A 231 11.87 -16.60 -46.55
N GLY A 232 11.84 -16.55 -45.22
CA GLY A 232 12.45 -15.48 -44.42
C GLY A 232 12.29 -15.74 -42.92
N VAL A 233 13.17 -16.57 -42.35
CA VAL A 233 13.37 -16.73 -40.91
C VAL A 233 13.96 -15.45 -40.33
N THR A 234 13.42 -14.92 -39.23
CA THR A 234 14.27 -14.25 -38.22
C THR A 234 13.64 -14.29 -36.83
N GLU A 235 14.26 -15.10 -35.98
CA GLU A 235 14.15 -15.07 -34.52
C GLU A 235 14.81 -13.80 -33.98
N SER A 236 14.17 -13.10 -33.04
CA SER A 236 14.87 -12.30 -32.00
C SER A 236 13.88 -11.68 -31.01
N ARG A 237 13.42 -12.45 -30.01
CA ARG A 237 12.84 -11.90 -28.77
C ARG A 237 13.16 -12.79 -27.57
N LEU A 238 14.41 -12.71 -27.09
CA LEU A 238 14.86 -13.30 -25.83
C LEU A 238 16.01 -12.46 -25.28
N ALA A 239 15.68 -11.31 -24.67
CA ALA A 239 16.67 -10.47 -23.99
C ALA A 239 16.09 -9.55 -22.89
N VAL A 240 14.96 -9.90 -22.26
CA VAL A 240 14.35 -9.05 -21.20
C VAL A 240 14.14 -9.78 -19.86
N TYR A 241 14.43 -11.07 -19.76
CA TYR A 241 14.14 -11.84 -18.53
C TYR A 241 15.21 -11.81 -17.43
N HIS A 242 16.35 -11.12 -17.59
CA HIS A 242 17.46 -11.24 -16.63
C HIS A 242 17.62 -10.11 -15.59
N LEU A 243 16.73 -9.12 -15.52
CA LEU A 243 16.86 -8.03 -14.52
C LEU A 243 15.91 -8.13 -13.31
N GLY A 244 14.99 -9.11 -13.29
CA GLY A 244 14.05 -9.31 -12.16
C GLY A 244 14.63 -10.09 -10.96
N GLY A 245 15.80 -10.70 -11.09
CA GLY A 245 16.37 -11.60 -10.07
C GLY A 245 17.17 -10.92 -8.95
N ALA A 246 17.60 -9.68 -9.13
CA ALA A 246 18.55 -9.04 -8.20
C ALA A 246 17.89 -8.42 -6.94
N PHE A 247 16.58 -8.16 -6.94
CA PHE A 247 15.88 -7.61 -5.77
C PHE A 247 15.38 -8.69 -4.79
N GLY A 248 15.18 -9.93 -5.24
CA GLY A 248 14.75 -11.03 -4.36
C GLY A 248 15.89 -11.67 -3.56
N ALA A 249 17.12 -11.63 -4.07
CA ALA A 249 18.26 -12.30 -3.45
C ALA A 249 18.85 -11.57 -2.22
N LEU A 250 18.55 -10.28 -2.04
CA LEU A 250 18.99 -9.54 -0.84
C LEU A 250 18.12 -9.84 0.41
N PHE A 251 16.92 -10.41 0.23
CA PHE A 251 15.96 -10.65 1.31
C PHE A 251 16.14 -11.99 2.04
N VAL A 252 16.98 -12.88 1.51
CA VAL A 252 17.21 -14.23 2.09
C VAL A 252 18.61 -14.37 2.72
N ALA A 253 19.52 -13.44 2.47
CA ALA A 253 20.91 -13.55 2.95
C ALA A 253 21.19 -12.86 4.31
N LEU A 254 20.19 -12.24 4.95
CA LEU A 254 20.36 -11.46 6.19
C LEU A 254 19.25 -11.71 7.24
N ALA A 255 18.55 -12.84 7.15
CA ALA A 255 17.72 -13.38 8.24
C ALA A 255 18.41 -14.60 8.83
#